data_AF-A0A8T4CWT8-F1
#
_entry.id   AF-A0A8T4CWT8-F1
#
_cell.length_a   1.000
_cell.length_b   1.000
_cell.length_c   1.000
_cell.angle_alpha   90.00
_cell.angle_beta   90.00
_cell.angle_gamma   90.00
#
_symmetry.space_group_name_H-M   'P 1'
#
loop_
_entity.id
_entity.type
_entity.pdbx_description
1 polymer ?
#
loop_
_entity_poly.entity_id
_entity_poly.type
_entity_poly.pdbx_seq_one_letter_code
_entity_poly.pdbx_strand_id
1 'polypeptide(L)'
;MRIAILLALLFSPCCFAISYHAAGHNLTIIESSRQEANFCSPYGYATQAQFNKWLETHRTIQRNSLQALQTQAKSAGLTEKEQLAFIQEAQQHIKKQVATTVRFNQSQCPLFQKSLEYNASLFK
;
A
#
# COMPACT_ATOMS: atom_id res chain seq x y z
N MET A 1 17.10 -43.76 -11.00
CA MET A 1 16.47 -42.85 -10.00
C MET A 1 16.96 -41.41 -10.19
N ARG A 2 16.52 -40.70 -11.25
CA ARG A 2 16.86 -39.27 -11.49
C ARG A 2 15.72 -38.47 -12.13
N ILE A 3 14.47 -38.87 -11.91
CA ILE A 3 13.28 -38.23 -12.52
C ILE A 3 12.38 -37.55 -11.46
N ALA A 4 12.65 -37.76 -10.17
CA ALA A 4 11.80 -37.25 -9.09
C ALA A 4 12.10 -35.80 -8.64
N ILE A 5 13.19 -35.19 -9.10
CA ILE A 5 13.61 -33.84 -8.62
C ILE A 5 13.05 -32.72 -9.52
N LEU A 6 12.67 -33.01 -10.77
CA LEU A 6 12.15 -32.01 -11.72
C LEU A 6 10.67 -31.61 -11.48
N LEU A 7 9.90 -32.41 -10.74
CA LEU A 7 8.49 -32.13 -10.43
C LEU A 7 8.30 -31.25 -9.18
N ALA A 8 9.33 -31.06 -8.36
CA ALA A 8 9.25 -30.25 -7.13
C ALA A 8 9.36 -28.74 -7.38
N LEU A 9 9.72 -28.29 -8.59
CA LEU A 9 9.79 -26.87 -8.94
C LEU A 9 8.47 -26.29 -9.46
N LEU A 10 7.47 -27.13 -9.78
CA LEU A 10 6.16 -26.69 -10.27
C LEU A 10 5.15 -26.41 -9.15
N PHE A 11 5.50 -26.74 -7.90
CA PHE A 11 4.71 -26.41 -6.71
C PHE A 11 5.43 -25.41 -5.81
N SER A 12 6.29 -24.54 -6.37
CA SER A 12 6.51 -23.26 -5.70
C SER A 12 5.14 -22.62 -5.60
N PRO A 13 4.63 -22.32 -4.38
CA PRO A 13 3.38 -21.61 -4.25
C PRO A 13 3.55 -20.37 -5.10
N CYS A 14 2.67 -20.19 -6.08
CA CYS A 14 2.60 -18.96 -6.86
C CYS A 14 2.44 -17.85 -5.83
N CYS A 15 3.56 -17.26 -5.42
CA CYS A 15 3.60 -15.97 -4.79
C CYS A 15 3.00 -15.09 -5.86
N PHE A 16 1.69 -14.85 -5.76
CA PHE A 16 1.00 -13.84 -6.55
C PHE A 16 1.70 -12.53 -6.24
N ALA A 17 2.76 -12.24 -6.98
CA ALA A 17 3.52 -11.03 -6.84
C ALA A 17 2.54 -9.91 -7.21
N ILE A 18 2.24 -9.05 -6.23
CA ILE A 18 1.43 -7.86 -6.47
C ILE A 18 2.05 -7.14 -7.66
N SER A 19 1.27 -6.84 -8.69
CA SER A 19 1.78 -6.12 -9.86
C SER A 19 2.17 -4.69 -9.46
N TYR A 20 3.06 -4.05 -10.23
CA TYR A 20 3.40 -2.64 -10.01
C TYR A 20 2.15 -1.74 -9.92
N HIS A 21 1.14 -2.00 -10.76
CA HIS A 21 -0.12 -1.26 -10.74
C HIS A 21 -0.92 -1.51 -9.45
N ALA A 22 -1.07 -2.76 -9.03
CA ALA A 22 -1.75 -3.11 -7.78
C ALA A 22 -1.02 -2.53 -6.55
N ALA A 23 0.30 -2.48 -6.59
CA ALA A 23 1.12 -1.86 -5.56
C ALA A 23 0.86 -0.35 -5.44
N GLY A 24 0.83 0.37 -6.57
CA GLY A 24 0.48 1.79 -6.59
C GLY A 24 -0.93 2.06 -6.04
N HIS A 25 -1.90 1.21 -6.41
CA HIS A 25 -3.27 1.28 -5.92
C HIS A 25 -3.36 1.07 -4.40
N ASN A 26 -2.73 0.00 -3.89
CA ASN A 26 -2.71 -0.31 -2.46
C ASN A 26 -2.06 0.82 -1.63
N LEU A 27 -0.93 1.37 -2.10
CA LEU A 27 -0.27 2.50 -1.45
C LEU A 27 -1.13 3.78 -1.48
N THR A 28 -1.89 3.99 -2.55
CA THR A 28 -2.85 5.10 -2.64
C THR A 28 -3.98 4.98 -1.63
N ILE A 29 -4.53 3.77 -1.42
CA ILE A 29 -5.54 3.52 -0.39
C ILE A 29 -4.99 3.83 1.01
N ILE A 30 -3.78 3.34 1.31
CA ILE A 30 -3.12 3.58 2.60
C ILE A 30 -2.91 5.08 2.83
N GLU A 31 -2.42 5.80 1.82
CA GLU A 31 -2.19 7.23 1.92
C GLU A 31 -3.48 8.04 2.03
N SER A 32 -4.54 7.67 1.32
CA SER A 32 -5.87 8.28 1.47
C SER A 32 -6.39 8.10 2.91
N SER A 33 -6.27 6.90 3.46
CA SER A 33 -6.67 6.61 4.85
C SER A 33 -5.85 7.43 5.87
N ARG A 34 -4.54 7.62 5.61
CA ARG A 34 -3.67 8.47 6.44
C ARG A 34 -4.12 9.93 6.39
N GLN A 35 -4.43 10.45 5.21
CA GLN A 35 -4.85 11.85 5.07
C GLN A 35 -6.22 12.10 5.68
N GLU A 36 -7.16 11.16 5.57
CA GLU A 36 -8.44 11.23 6.28
C GLU A 36 -8.22 11.24 7.81
N ALA A 37 -7.33 10.39 8.32
CA ALA A 37 -6.98 10.39 9.73
C ALA A 37 -6.39 11.74 10.19
N ASN A 38 -5.45 12.29 9.41
CA ASN A 38 -4.85 13.61 9.65
C ASN A 38 -5.90 14.73 9.64
N PHE A 39 -6.85 14.67 8.70
CA PHE A 39 -7.92 15.64 8.57
C PHE A 39 -8.89 15.60 9.74
N CYS A 40 -9.28 14.40 10.19
CA CYS A 40 -10.28 14.23 11.25
C CYS A 40 -9.75 14.40 12.68
N SER A 41 -8.45 14.19 12.90
CA SER A 41 -7.85 14.24 14.24
C SER A 41 -8.00 15.61 14.94
N PRO A 42 -7.85 16.77 14.27
CA PRO A 42 -8.10 18.08 14.86
C PRO A 42 -9.54 18.31 15.33
N TYR A 43 -10.51 17.53 14.83
CA TYR A 43 -11.92 17.62 15.24
C TYR A 43 -12.26 16.73 16.46
N GLY A 44 -11.26 16.19 17.15
CA GLY A 44 -11.44 15.41 18.38
C GLY A 44 -11.69 13.91 18.17
N TYR A 45 -11.62 13.41 16.94
CA TYR A 45 -11.75 11.99 16.64
C TYR A 45 -10.41 11.27 16.82
N ALA A 46 -10.42 10.09 17.45
CA ALA A 46 -9.22 9.26 17.69
C ALA A 46 -8.71 8.53 16.42
N THR A 47 -8.78 9.18 15.27
CA THR A 47 -8.52 8.59 13.95
C THR A 47 -7.07 8.15 13.76
N GLN A 48 -6.10 8.83 14.37
CA GLN A 48 -4.68 8.42 14.26
C GLN A 48 -4.41 7.06 14.91
N ALA A 49 -4.97 6.82 16.09
CA ALA A 49 -4.84 5.52 16.76
C ALA A 49 -5.54 4.42 15.96
N GLN A 50 -6.73 4.71 15.43
CA GLN A 50 -7.48 3.79 14.56
C GLN A 50 -6.72 3.48 13.27
N PHE A 51 -6.17 4.49 12.60
CA PHE A 51 -5.34 4.32 11.40
C PHE A 51 -4.10 3.48 11.69
N ASN A 52 -3.35 3.78 12.76
CA ASN A 52 -2.13 3.04 13.09
C ASN A 52 -2.43 1.56 13.38
N LYS A 53 -3.52 1.27 14.12
CA LYS A 53 -3.97 -0.11 14.37
C LYS A 53 -4.36 -0.81 13.08
N TRP A 54 -5.12 -0.13 12.22
CA TRP A 54 -5.52 -0.66 10.92
C TRP A 54 -4.31 -0.92 10.01
N LEU A 55 -3.36 0.00 9.96
CA LEU A 55 -2.13 -0.16 9.18
C LEU A 55 -1.30 -1.34 9.67
N GLU A 56 -1.27 -1.57 10.98
CA GLU A 56 -0.59 -2.74 11.54
C GLU A 56 -1.19 -4.05 11.03
N THR A 57 -2.52 -4.14 11.01
CA THR A 57 -3.24 -5.31 10.45
C THR A 57 -2.93 -5.53 8.97
N HIS A 58 -2.64 -4.46 8.21
CA HIS A 58 -2.38 -4.50 6.77
C HIS A 58 -0.90 -4.28 6.41
N ARG A 59 0.01 -4.37 7.37
CA ARG A 59 1.45 -4.08 7.18
C ARG A 59 2.08 -4.94 6.08
N THR A 60 1.63 -6.19 5.94
CA THR A 60 2.09 -7.08 4.87
C THR A 60 1.74 -6.57 3.48
N ILE A 61 0.55 -5.98 3.28
CA ILE A 61 0.13 -5.39 2.00
C ILE A 61 1.03 -4.20 1.66
N GLN A 62 1.29 -3.33 2.63
CA GLN A 62 2.20 -2.19 2.43
C GLN A 62 3.60 -2.66 2.04
N ARG A 63 4.15 -3.64 2.78
CA ARG A 63 5.48 -4.20 2.50
C ARG A 63 5.55 -4.81 1.11
N ASN A 64 4.59 -5.66 0.75
CA ASN A 64 4.56 -6.34 -0.55
C ASN A 64 4.40 -5.34 -1.69
N SER A 65 3.64 -4.26 -1.49
CA SER A 65 3.49 -3.19 -2.48
C SER A 65 4.81 -2.45 -2.70
N LEU A 66 5.53 -2.09 -1.63
CA LEU A 66 6.86 -1.47 -1.75
C LEU A 66 7.87 -2.42 -2.41
N GLN A 67 7.81 -3.71 -2.08
CA GLN A 67 8.66 -4.72 -2.70
C GLN A 67 8.36 -4.86 -4.20
N ALA A 68 7.10 -4.79 -4.63
CA ALA A 68 6.74 -4.81 -6.04
C ALA A 68 7.29 -3.59 -6.80
N LEU A 69 7.24 -2.39 -6.20
CA LEU A 69 7.90 -1.20 -6.76
C LEU A 69 9.41 -1.41 -6.89
N GLN A 70 10.05 -1.99 -5.87
CA GLN A 70 11.48 -2.30 -5.88
C GLN A 70 11.82 -3.32 -6.97
N THR A 71 11.03 -4.37 -7.12
CA THR A 71 11.21 -5.39 -8.18
C THR A 71 11.08 -4.75 -9.57
N GLN A 72 10.11 -3.85 -9.77
CA GLN A 72 9.96 -3.12 -11.02
C GLN A 72 11.20 -2.25 -11.30
N ALA A 73 11.65 -1.47 -10.32
CA ALA A 73 12.84 -0.63 -10.44
C ALA A 73 14.10 -1.45 -10.77
N LYS A 74 14.29 -2.58 -10.09
CA LYS A 74 15.37 -3.53 -10.39
C LYS A 74 15.26 -4.10 -11.80
N SER A 75 14.06 -4.47 -12.25
CA SER A 75 13.83 -4.99 -13.61
C SER A 75 14.14 -3.96 -14.71
N ALA A 76 14.03 -2.66 -14.38
CA ALA A 76 14.41 -1.55 -15.25
C ALA A 76 15.93 -1.26 -15.24
N GLY A 77 16.73 -2.05 -14.51
CA GLY A 77 18.18 -1.90 -14.44
C GLY A 77 18.68 -0.84 -13.45
N LEU A 78 17.82 -0.33 -12.57
CA LEU A 78 18.21 0.68 -11.58
C LEU A 78 19.13 0.10 -10.50
N THR A 79 20.16 0.86 -10.13
CA THR A 79 21.02 0.57 -8.97
C THR A 79 20.22 0.64 -7.66
N GLU A 80 20.76 0.11 -6.56
CA GLU A 80 20.07 0.15 -5.27
C GLU A 80 19.73 1.58 -4.80
N LYS A 81 20.64 2.53 -5.04
CA LYS A 81 20.42 3.95 -4.74
C LYS A 81 19.26 4.53 -5.56
N GLU A 82 19.22 4.20 -6.85
CA GLU A 82 18.15 4.65 -7.75
C GLU A 82 16.81 3.97 -7.45
N GLN A 83 16.82 2.69 -7.04
CA GLN A 83 15.61 2.01 -6.57
C GLN A 83 15.01 2.71 -5.35
N LEU A 84 15.83 3.10 -4.37
CA LEU A 84 15.36 3.83 -3.20
C LEU A 84 14.79 5.19 -3.59
N ALA A 85 15.47 5.94 -4.47
CA ALA A 85 14.98 7.22 -4.97
C ALA A 85 13.65 7.07 -5.73
N PHE A 86 13.53 6.04 -6.57
CA PHE A 86 12.31 5.72 -7.31
C PHE A 86 11.13 5.42 -6.36
N ILE A 87 11.35 4.60 -5.33
CA ILE A 87 10.29 4.30 -4.34
C ILE A 87 9.88 5.56 -3.58
N GLN A 88 10.84 6.40 -3.17
CA GLN A 88 10.56 7.66 -2.49
C GLN A 88 9.75 8.61 -3.40
N GLU A 89 10.14 8.74 -4.67
CA GLU A 89 9.42 9.56 -5.64
C GLU A 89 8.00 9.05 -5.88
N ALA A 90 7.82 7.74 -6.03
CA ALA A 90 6.50 7.13 -6.17
C ALA A 90 5.61 7.43 -4.94
N GLN A 91 6.16 7.32 -3.72
CA GLN A 91 5.42 7.67 -2.50
C GLN A 91 5.06 9.16 -2.43
N GLN A 92 5.98 10.06 -2.83
CA GLN A 92 5.68 11.50 -2.88
C GLN A 92 4.62 11.82 -3.94
N HIS A 93 4.67 11.16 -5.10
CA HIS A 93 3.68 11.29 -6.14
C HIS A 93 2.29 10.88 -5.63
N ILE A 94 2.19 9.71 -4.99
CA ILE A 94 0.94 9.22 -4.38
C ILE A 94 0.42 10.22 -3.34
N LYS A 95 1.27 10.68 -2.43
CA LYS A 95 0.91 11.68 -1.41
C LYS A 95 0.32 12.95 -2.04
N LYS A 96 0.99 13.48 -3.07
CA LYS A 96 0.54 14.66 -3.81
C LYS A 96 -0.78 14.39 -4.53
N GLN A 97 -0.89 13.26 -5.23
CA GLN A 97 -2.08 12.85 -5.95
C GLN A 97 -3.29 12.82 -4.99
N VAL A 98 -3.20 12.08 -3.88
CA VAL A 98 -4.25 12.00 -2.87
C VAL A 98 -4.64 13.38 -2.34
N ALA A 99 -3.66 14.23 -2.00
CA ALA A 99 -3.94 15.57 -1.48
C ALA A 99 -4.70 16.45 -2.50
N THR A 100 -4.46 16.24 -3.80
CA THR A 100 -5.14 16.99 -4.86
C THR A 100 -6.49 16.42 -5.28
N THR A 101 -6.68 15.10 -5.24
CA THR A 101 -7.86 14.42 -5.80
C THR A 101 -8.90 14.07 -4.73
N VAL A 102 -8.48 13.82 -3.50
CA VAL A 102 -9.38 13.45 -2.41
C VAL A 102 -9.81 14.71 -1.66
N ARG A 103 -11.11 14.77 -1.35
CA ARG A 103 -11.72 15.85 -0.58
C ARG A 103 -12.39 15.25 0.64
N PHE A 104 -11.88 15.63 1.81
CA PHE A 104 -12.46 15.25 3.09
C PHE A 104 -13.41 16.34 3.57
N ASN A 105 -14.47 15.94 4.25
CA ASN A 105 -15.37 16.85 4.93
C ASN A 105 -15.55 16.41 6.39
N GLN A 106 -15.89 17.36 7.26
CA GLN A 106 -16.00 17.08 8.70
C GLN A 106 -17.11 16.07 9.02
N SER A 107 -18.19 16.01 8.23
CA SER A 107 -19.29 15.07 8.46
C SER A 107 -18.91 13.61 8.20
N GLN A 108 -17.79 13.34 7.53
CA GLN A 108 -17.24 11.99 7.35
C GLN A 108 -16.48 11.49 8.58
N CYS A 109 -15.98 12.35 9.47
CA CYS A 109 -15.11 11.95 10.57
C CYS A 109 -15.71 10.92 11.55
N PRO A 110 -17.02 10.98 11.90
CA PRO A 110 -17.67 9.90 12.66
C PRO A 110 -17.66 8.53 11.96
N LEU A 111 -17.49 8.50 10.64
CA LEU A 111 -17.52 7.30 9.80
C LEU A 111 -16.12 6.78 9.48
N PHE A 112 -15.06 7.35 10.06
CA PHE A 112 -13.68 7.00 9.73
C PHE A 112 -13.39 5.50 9.81
N GLN A 113 -13.90 4.81 10.84
CA GLN A 113 -13.73 3.35 10.95
C GLN A 113 -14.37 2.60 9.78
N LYS A 114 -15.57 3.00 9.35
CA LYS A 114 -16.24 2.40 8.17
C LYS A 114 -15.46 2.71 6.89
N SER A 115 -14.86 3.90 6.80
CA SER A 115 -13.95 4.23 5.69
C SER A 115 -12.74 3.29 5.65
N LEU A 116 -12.11 2.99 6.80
CA LEU A 116 -11.01 2.03 6.89
C LEU A 116 -11.42 0.60 6.48
N GLU A 117 -12.61 0.16 6.88
CA GLU A 117 -13.16 -1.15 6.50
C GLU A 117 -13.44 -1.22 4.99
N TYR A 118 -14.05 -0.17 4.44
CA TYR A 118 -14.26 -0.04 2.99
C TYR A 118 -12.92 -0.04 2.24
N ASN A 119 -11.95 0.74 2.67
CA ASN A 119 -10.62 0.81 2.07
C ASN A 119 -9.89 -0.54 2.10
N ALA A 120 -10.02 -1.29 3.20
CA ALA A 120 -9.47 -2.65 3.27
C ALA A 120 -10.06 -3.59 2.22
N SER A 121 -11.36 -3.45 1.90
CA SER A 121 -12.03 -4.25 0.86
C SER A 121 -11.54 -3.95 -0.56
N LEU A 122 -10.84 -2.83 -0.77
CA LEU A 122 -10.36 -2.39 -2.08
C LEU A 122 -8.93 -2.82 -2.40
N PHE A 123 -8.21 -3.43 -1.45
CA PHE A 123 -6.86 -3.93 -1.68
C PHE A 123 -6.83 -4.98 -2.80
N LYS A 124 -5.72 -5.00 -3.54
CA LYS A 124 -5.46 -5.83 -4.71
C LYS A 124 -4.29 -6.77 -4.48
#